data_AF-A0A914QYF2-F1
#
_entry.id   AF-A0A914QYF2-F1
#
_cell.length_a   1.000
_cell.length_b   1.000
_cell.length_c   1.000
_cell.angle_alpha   90.00
_cell.angle_beta   90.00
_cell.angle_gamma   90.00
#
_symmetry.space_group_name_H-M   'P 1'
#
loop_
_entity.id
_entity.type
_entity.pdbx_description
1 polymer ?
#
loop_
_entity_poly.entity_id
_entity_poly.type
_entity_poly.pdbx_seq_one_letter_code
_entity_poly.pdbx_strand_id
1 'polypeptide(L)'
;MTDEDLTWIEVFCDMESYGGGWTLMAHGNESGGKTFNDYVNGFGDPISLNVWLGLENIHSMTTTTPTSLRVVVQQCATETYPDETEECIYPFFKVSDLKTQYSVFINSSSICNGTTSESQKRVDGWISWNPSKIGPKFSTFDKKHEYNCSSKYFNTGWWFNKNGNNLCGNANLNGLRYPCGRNVGQDMYLTWNRNPIADAYMYLRPYGFPNYDYHYTNDPAAQLLLMNK
;
A
#
# COMPACT_ATOMS: atom_id res chain seq x y z
N MET A 1 -10.68 21.17 -23.87
CA MET A 1 -10.48 21.09 -22.42
C MET A 1 -9.65 22.30 -22.06
N THR A 2 -10.23 23.26 -21.36
CA THR A 2 -9.53 24.46 -20.88
C THR A 2 -8.76 24.11 -19.61
N ASP A 3 -7.60 24.72 -19.37
CA ASP A 3 -6.72 24.47 -18.20
C ASP A 3 -7.42 24.63 -16.83
N GLU A 4 -8.62 25.17 -16.78
CA GLU A 4 -9.41 25.40 -15.55
C GLU A 4 -10.03 24.13 -14.92
N ASP A 5 -10.00 22.99 -15.60
CA ASP A 5 -10.51 21.70 -15.08
C ASP A 5 -9.41 20.76 -14.55
N LEU A 6 -8.14 21.17 -14.56
CA LEU A 6 -7.03 20.37 -14.04
C LEU A 6 -6.92 20.52 -12.51
N THR A 7 -7.38 19.51 -11.78
CA THR A 7 -7.14 19.44 -10.34
C THR A 7 -5.80 18.76 -10.08
N TRP A 8 -4.85 19.49 -9.48
CA TRP A 8 -3.55 18.97 -9.09
C TRP A 8 -3.61 18.38 -7.69
N ILE A 9 -2.82 17.32 -7.44
CA ILE A 9 -2.57 16.82 -6.10
C ILE A 9 -1.08 16.91 -5.78
N GLU A 10 -0.78 17.23 -4.52
CA GLU A 10 0.58 17.16 -4.00
C GLU A 10 0.91 15.70 -3.63
N VAL A 11 2.10 15.24 -4.00
CA VAL A 11 2.58 13.91 -3.67
C VAL A 11 4.03 13.93 -3.23
N PHE A 12 4.41 12.95 -2.40
CA PHE A 12 5.80 12.69 -2.07
C PHE A 12 6.37 11.67 -3.06
N CYS A 13 7.57 11.96 -3.60
CA CYS A 13 8.29 11.06 -4.48
C CYS A 13 9.67 10.68 -3.93
N ASP A 14 9.90 9.38 -3.73
CA ASP A 14 11.22 8.80 -3.51
C ASP A 14 11.94 8.70 -4.86
N MET A 15 12.99 9.53 -5.00
CA MET A 15 13.81 9.65 -6.21
C MET A 15 15.15 8.91 -6.12
N GLU A 16 15.40 8.17 -5.03
CA GLU A 16 16.69 7.53 -4.78
C GLU A 16 16.59 6.00 -4.89
N SER A 17 15.60 5.39 -4.25
CA SER A 17 15.50 3.93 -4.19
C SER A 17 15.25 3.32 -5.57
N TYR A 18 16.08 2.35 -5.96
CA TYR A 18 15.95 1.64 -7.24
C TYR A 18 15.86 2.58 -8.46
N GLY A 19 16.61 3.69 -8.43
CA GLY A 19 16.61 4.69 -9.50
C GLY A 19 15.46 5.69 -9.44
N GLY A 20 14.69 5.71 -8.35
CA GLY A 20 13.68 6.74 -8.08
C GLY A 20 12.35 6.55 -8.80
N GLY A 21 11.56 7.63 -8.83
CA GLY A 21 10.24 7.67 -9.47
C GLY A 21 9.12 7.01 -8.67
N TRP A 22 9.32 6.79 -7.36
CA TRP A 22 8.34 6.13 -6.50
C TRP A 22 7.44 7.14 -5.81
N THR A 23 6.17 7.17 -6.16
CA THR A 23 5.16 8.02 -5.51
C THR A 23 4.60 7.33 -4.27
N LEU A 24 4.63 8.00 -3.12
CA LEU A 24 4.06 7.47 -1.89
C LEU A 24 2.54 7.33 -2.00
N MET A 25 2.06 6.10 -1.91
CA MET A 25 0.64 5.77 -1.92
C MET A 25 0.06 5.76 -0.50
N ALA A 26 0.76 5.16 0.45
CA ALA A 26 0.31 5.06 1.83
C ALA A 26 1.47 4.93 2.82
N HIS A 27 1.41 5.69 3.91
CA HIS A 27 2.23 5.53 5.12
C HIS A 27 1.61 6.39 6.23
N GLY A 28 1.80 6.00 7.49
CA GLY A 28 1.33 6.78 8.64
C GLY A 28 0.43 6.01 9.61
N ASN A 29 -0.20 6.75 10.54
CA ASN A 29 -1.02 6.20 11.63
C ASN A 29 -2.47 6.71 11.63
N GLU A 30 -2.85 7.58 10.68
CA GLU A 30 -4.12 8.32 10.72
C GLU A 30 -5.22 7.72 9.85
N SER A 31 -5.14 6.41 9.60
CA SER A 31 -6.07 5.65 8.78
C SER A 31 -7.32 5.17 9.54
N GLY A 32 -7.30 5.19 10.87
CA GLY A 32 -8.44 4.75 11.70
C GLY A 32 -9.65 5.70 11.60
N GLY A 33 -10.86 5.14 11.51
CA GLY A 33 -12.10 5.92 11.56
C GLY A 33 -12.43 6.72 10.30
N LYS A 34 -11.70 6.50 9.20
CA LYS A 34 -11.95 7.12 7.89
C LYS A 34 -13.05 6.37 7.14
N THR A 35 -14.04 7.11 6.63
CA THR A 35 -15.16 6.57 5.85
C THR A 35 -14.70 6.05 4.50
N PHE A 36 -15.55 5.32 3.79
CA PHE A 36 -15.26 4.89 2.42
C PHE A 36 -14.96 6.09 1.52
N ASN A 37 -15.74 7.17 1.65
CA ASN A 37 -15.54 8.38 0.87
C ASN A 37 -14.21 9.09 1.20
N ASP A 38 -13.77 9.06 2.46
CA ASP A 38 -12.45 9.59 2.84
C ASP A 38 -11.33 8.78 2.17
N TYR A 39 -11.45 7.45 2.16
CA TYR A 39 -10.50 6.58 1.45
C TYR A 39 -10.53 6.77 -0.07
N VAL A 40 -11.67 7.13 -0.65
CA VAL A 40 -11.77 7.48 -2.08
C VAL A 40 -11.01 8.76 -2.39
N ASN A 41 -11.24 9.81 -1.59
CA ASN A 41 -10.67 11.14 -1.84
C ASN A 41 -9.18 11.23 -1.48
N GLY A 42 -8.73 10.46 -0.49
CA GLY A 42 -7.41 10.63 0.11
C GLY A 42 -7.45 11.48 1.37
N PHE A 43 -6.42 11.33 2.20
CA PHE A 43 -6.27 12.09 3.44
C PHE A 43 -4.81 12.12 3.89
N GLY A 44 -4.52 12.99 4.85
CA GLY A 44 -3.19 13.16 5.41
C GLY A 44 -2.38 14.21 4.65
N ASP A 45 -1.06 14.19 4.88
CA ASP A 45 -0.11 15.15 4.36
C ASP A 45 1.14 14.42 3.80
N PRO A 46 1.37 14.49 2.48
CA PRO A 46 2.57 13.93 1.85
C PRO A 46 3.89 14.48 2.40
N ILE A 47 3.93 15.73 2.87
CA ILE A 47 5.17 16.35 3.39
C ILE A 47 5.62 15.65 4.67
N SER A 48 4.67 15.36 5.57
CA SER A 48 4.92 14.58 6.79
C SER A 48 5.01 13.07 6.55
N LEU A 49 4.89 12.62 5.29
CA LEU A 49 4.75 11.22 4.87
C LEU A 49 3.55 10.50 5.49
N ASN A 50 2.63 11.18 6.16
CA ASN A 50 1.44 10.58 6.76
C ASN A 50 0.27 10.75 5.82
N VAL A 51 0.14 9.88 4.82
CA VAL A 51 -0.77 10.06 3.69
C VAL A 51 -1.44 8.75 3.30
N TRP A 52 -2.68 8.85 2.86
CA TRP A 52 -3.34 7.89 1.99
C TRP A 52 -3.71 8.64 0.71
N LEU A 53 -3.14 8.23 -0.43
CA LEU A 53 -3.23 8.96 -1.69
C LEU A 53 -4.67 9.11 -2.23
N GLY A 54 -5.58 8.22 -1.84
CA GLY A 54 -6.96 8.20 -2.30
C GLY A 54 -7.19 7.16 -3.39
N LEU A 55 -8.24 6.35 -3.25
CA LEU A 55 -8.51 5.24 -4.17
C LEU A 55 -8.79 5.73 -5.60
N GLU A 56 -9.38 6.91 -5.78
CA GLU A 56 -9.63 7.45 -7.12
C GLU A 56 -8.31 7.81 -7.83
N ASN A 57 -7.39 8.44 -7.11
CA ASN A 57 -6.06 8.77 -7.66
C ASN A 57 -5.27 7.48 -7.95
N ILE A 58 -5.28 6.51 -7.04
CA ILE A 58 -4.62 5.21 -7.24
C ILE A 58 -5.24 4.46 -8.44
N HIS A 59 -6.57 4.49 -8.58
CA HIS A 59 -7.26 3.93 -9.74
C HIS A 59 -6.81 4.60 -11.04
N SER A 60 -6.84 5.94 -11.12
CA SER A 60 -6.41 6.70 -12.28
C SER A 60 -4.96 6.35 -12.68
N MET A 61 -4.03 6.40 -11.72
CA MET A 61 -2.60 6.10 -11.97
C MET A 61 -2.39 4.67 -12.48
N THR A 62 -2.99 3.68 -11.81
CA THR A 62 -2.74 2.26 -12.10
C THR A 62 -3.49 1.73 -13.33
N THR A 63 -4.46 2.49 -13.84
CA THR A 63 -5.19 2.14 -15.08
C THR A 63 -4.68 2.88 -16.30
N THR A 64 -4.17 4.09 -16.13
CA THR A 64 -3.57 4.90 -17.20
C THR A 64 -2.26 4.30 -17.69
N THR A 65 -1.44 3.75 -16.80
CA THR A 65 -0.16 3.14 -17.17
C THR A 65 0.06 1.87 -16.33
N PRO A 66 0.59 0.78 -16.92
CA PRO A 66 1.03 -0.38 -16.14
C PRO A 66 1.92 0.07 -14.98
N THR A 67 1.55 -0.26 -13.75
CA THR A 67 2.14 0.31 -12.54
C THR A 67 2.60 -0.80 -11.61
N SER A 68 3.81 -0.64 -11.07
CA SER A 68 4.35 -1.45 -9.99
C SER A 68 3.94 -0.87 -8.64
N LEU A 69 3.59 -1.74 -7.70
CA LEU A 69 3.49 -1.41 -6.27
C LEU A 69 4.73 -1.94 -5.56
N ARG A 70 5.37 -1.10 -4.74
CA ARG A 70 6.45 -1.47 -3.82
C ARG A 70 5.94 -1.33 -2.40
N VAL A 71 6.02 -2.41 -1.64
CA VAL A 71 5.65 -2.45 -0.22
C VAL A 71 6.90 -2.68 0.59
N VAL A 72 7.20 -1.79 1.53
CA VAL A 72 8.31 -1.89 2.48
C VAL A 72 7.71 -2.06 3.86
N VAL A 73 8.07 -3.13 4.57
CA VAL A 73 7.61 -3.39 5.94
C VAL A 73 8.79 -3.52 6.89
N GLN A 74 8.65 -2.95 8.08
CA GLN A 74 9.63 -3.05 9.15
C GLN A 74 9.09 -3.96 10.25
N GLN A 75 9.76 -5.08 10.47
CA GLN A 75 9.43 -6.04 11.52
C GLN A 75 10.21 -5.69 12.79
N CYS A 76 9.54 -5.80 13.94
CA CYS A 76 10.19 -5.64 15.23
C CYS A 76 11.20 -6.77 15.47
N ALA A 77 12.30 -6.43 16.13
CA ALA A 77 13.21 -7.39 16.73
C ALA A 77 12.47 -8.34 17.68
N THR A 78 12.97 -9.56 17.74
CA THR A 78 12.62 -10.58 18.73
C THR A 78 13.85 -10.90 19.57
N GLU A 79 13.70 -11.73 20.60
CA GLU A 79 14.86 -12.21 21.37
C GLU A 79 15.91 -12.93 20.50
N THR A 80 15.45 -13.53 19.40
CA THR A 80 16.29 -14.37 18.52
C THR A 80 16.78 -13.63 17.27
N TYR A 81 16.05 -12.60 16.81
CA TYR A 81 16.31 -11.94 15.52
C TYR A 81 16.28 -10.41 15.67
N PRO A 82 17.20 -9.67 15.02
CA PRO A 82 17.21 -8.21 15.03
C PRO A 82 16.02 -7.63 14.25
N ASP A 83 15.87 -6.30 14.31
CA ASP A 83 14.92 -5.59 13.44
C ASP A 83 15.21 -5.92 11.97
N GLU A 84 14.15 -6.08 11.19
CA GLU A 84 14.24 -6.56 9.82
C GLU A 84 13.36 -5.72 8.90
N THR A 85 13.91 -5.36 7.73
CA THR A 85 13.12 -4.77 6.66
C THR A 85 12.90 -5.82 5.58
N GLU A 86 11.63 -5.98 5.20
CA GLU A 86 11.21 -6.80 4.06
C GLU A 86 10.57 -5.88 3.02
N GLU A 87 10.88 -6.13 1.76
CA GLU A 87 10.37 -5.39 0.63
C GLU A 87 9.80 -6.34 -0.41
N CYS A 88 8.57 -6.06 -0.86
CA CYS A 88 7.91 -6.79 -1.93
C CYS A 88 7.53 -5.84 -3.06
N ILE A 89 7.92 -6.20 -4.28
CA ILE A 89 7.51 -5.52 -5.50
C ILE A 89 6.47 -6.38 -6.22
N TYR A 90 5.35 -5.74 -6.56
CA TYR A 90 4.27 -6.26 -7.38
C TYR A 90 4.33 -5.58 -8.75
N PRO A 91 4.90 -6.23 -9.78
CA PRO A 91 5.11 -5.63 -11.10
C PRO A 91 3.86 -5.05 -11.77
N PHE A 92 2.71 -5.69 -11.58
CA PHE A 92 1.45 -5.32 -12.23
C PHE A 92 0.35 -5.17 -11.18
N PHE A 93 0.36 -4.02 -10.49
CA PHE A 93 -0.63 -3.64 -9.50
C PHE A 93 -1.68 -2.72 -10.11
N LYS A 94 -2.95 -3.02 -9.84
CA LYS A 94 -4.09 -2.24 -10.31
C LYS A 94 -5.17 -2.14 -9.25
N VAL A 95 -5.76 -0.95 -9.14
CA VAL A 95 -6.99 -0.71 -8.39
C VAL A 95 -8.11 -0.45 -9.39
N SER A 96 -9.23 -1.15 -9.23
CA SER A 96 -10.38 -1.06 -10.13
C SER A 96 -11.25 0.17 -9.80
N ASP A 97 -12.32 0.39 -10.55
CA ASP A 97 -13.17 1.58 -10.41
C ASP A 97 -14.15 1.51 -9.21
N LEU A 98 -14.91 2.59 -9.00
CA LEU A 98 -15.96 2.63 -7.98
C LEU A 98 -17.04 1.55 -8.16
N LYS A 99 -17.39 1.16 -9.39
CA LYS A 99 -18.42 0.12 -9.66
C LYS A 99 -18.02 -1.24 -9.11
N THR A 100 -16.72 -1.52 -9.15
CA THR A 100 -16.10 -2.71 -8.56
C THR A 100 -15.63 -2.49 -7.12
N GLN A 101 -15.97 -1.33 -6.52
CA GLN A 101 -15.59 -0.93 -5.16
C GLN A 101 -14.07 -0.95 -4.95
N TYR A 102 -13.34 -0.45 -5.94
CA TYR A 102 -11.88 -0.35 -5.94
C TYR A 102 -11.18 -1.67 -5.64
N SER A 103 -11.69 -2.78 -6.17
CA SER A 103 -11.06 -4.10 -6.05
C SER A 103 -9.61 -4.08 -6.54
N VAL A 104 -8.72 -4.72 -5.79
CA VAL A 104 -7.30 -4.88 -6.15
C VAL A 104 -7.12 -5.98 -7.19
N PHE A 105 -6.19 -5.80 -8.12
CA PHE A 105 -5.77 -6.81 -9.08
C PHE A 105 -4.24 -6.83 -9.16
N ILE A 106 -3.66 -8.02 -8.98
CA ILE A 106 -2.20 -8.23 -8.97
C ILE A 106 -1.89 -9.37 -9.92
N ASN A 107 -1.33 -9.04 -11.09
CA ASN A 107 -1.17 -9.99 -12.20
C ASN A 107 0.28 -10.43 -12.38
N SER A 108 0.89 -10.97 -11.33
CA SER A 108 2.17 -11.68 -11.37
C SER A 108 2.51 -12.19 -9.98
N SER A 109 3.48 -13.11 -9.89
CA SER A 109 4.17 -13.33 -8.61
C SER A 109 4.86 -12.03 -8.17
N SER A 110 4.76 -11.72 -6.89
CA SER A 110 5.57 -10.69 -6.25
C SER A 110 7.03 -11.13 -6.16
N ILE A 111 7.93 -10.15 -6.13
CA ILE A 111 9.35 -10.37 -5.87
C ILE A 111 9.62 -9.76 -4.51
N CYS A 112 9.85 -10.61 -3.51
CA CYS A 112 10.11 -10.21 -2.14
C CYS A 112 11.56 -10.48 -1.77
N ASN A 113 12.21 -9.49 -1.15
CA ASN A 113 13.55 -9.58 -0.59
C ASN A 113 13.54 -9.01 0.83
N GLY A 114 14.45 -9.45 1.68
CA GLY A 114 14.63 -8.82 2.98
C GLY A 114 16.08 -8.79 3.43
N THR A 115 16.32 -8.12 4.55
CA THR A 115 17.67 -7.81 5.05
C THR A 115 18.40 -9.00 5.67
N THR A 116 17.70 -10.11 5.98
CA THR A 116 18.31 -11.34 6.52
C THR A 116 18.22 -12.51 5.55
N SER A 117 19.06 -13.52 5.74
CA SER A 117 19.00 -14.78 4.97
C SER A 117 17.70 -15.57 5.20
N GLU A 118 17.00 -15.33 6.32
CA GLU A 118 15.70 -15.94 6.62
C GLU A 118 14.57 -15.23 5.84
N SER A 119 14.64 -13.90 5.67
CA SER A 119 13.69 -13.14 4.84
C SER A 119 13.87 -13.30 3.35
N GLN A 120 15.06 -13.66 2.88
CA GLN A 120 15.26 -14.06 1.48
C GLN A 120 14.45 -15.30 1.08
N LYS A 121 13.93 -16.07 2.04
CA LYS A 121 13.02 -17.20 1.82
C LYS A 121 11.54 -16.83 2.04
N ARG A 122 11.23 -15.59 2.44
CA ARG A 122 9.87 -15.21 2.81
C ARG A 122 8.97 -15.12 1.59
N VAL A 123 7.71 -15.44 1.87
CA VAL A 123 6.60 -15.48 0.93
C VAL A 123 5.81 -14.19 1.11
N ASP A 124 5.24 -13.67 0.02
CA ASP A 124 4.28 -12.57 0.01
C ASP A 124 3.37 -12.54 1.25
N GLY A 125 3.42 -11.46 2.02
CA GLY A 125 2.65 -11.34 3.26
C GLY A 125 1.23 -10.81 3.10
N TRP A 126 0.83 -10.40 1.89
CA TRP A 126 -0.50 -9.84 1.64
C TRP A 126 -1.40 -10.79 0.87
N ILE A 127 -0.93 -11.32 -0.27
CA ILE A 127 -1.77 -12.10 -1.18
C ILE A 127 -2.15 -13.42 -0.54
N SER A 128 -3.46 -13.61 -0.40
CA SER A 128 -4.05 -14.85 0.12
C SER A 128 -5.29 -15.27 -0.69
N TRP A 129 -5.37 -14.80 -1.93
CA TRP A 129 -6.39 -15.15 -2.93
C TRP A 129 -5.71 -15.61 -4.22
N ASN A 130 -6.49 -16.06 -5.20
CA ASN A 130 -5.96 -16.45 -6.50
C ASN A 130 -5.54 -15.19 -7.32
N PRO A 131 -4.24 -14.98 -7.60
CA PRO A 131 -3.77 -13.78 -8.30
C PRO A 131 -4.22 -13.72 -9.77
N SER A 132 -4.68 -14.83 -10.36
CA SER A 132 -5.28 -14.84 -11.70
C SER A 132 -6.72 -14.32 -11.74
N LYS A 133 -7.27 -13.85 -10.62
CA LYS A 133 -8.62 -13.28 -10.51
C LYS A 133 -8.56 -11.87 -9.91
N ILE A 134 -9.63 -11.10 -10.14
CA ILE A 134 -9.87 -9.87 -9.38
C ILE A 134 -9.89 -10.22 -7.90
N GLY A 135 -9.10 -9.47 -7.13
CA GLY A 135 -8.95 -9.62 -5.70
C GLY A 135 -10.12 -9.04 -4.91
N PRO A 136 -9.98 -9.01 -3.57
CA PRO A 136 -10.97 -8.45 -2.67
C PRO A 136 -11.36 -7.01 -3.01
N LYS A 137 -12.59 -6.64 -2.65
CA LYS A 137 -13.09 -5.26 -2.69
C LYS A 137 -12.49 -4.45 -1.54
N PHE A 138 -12.29 -3.15 -1.75
CA PHE A 138 -11.89 -2.27 -0.64
C PHE A 138 -13.06 -2.11 0.33
N SER A 139 -12.81 -2.24 1.62
CA SER A 139 -13.84 -2.21 2.65
C SER A 139 -13.47 -1.29 3.80
N THR A 140 -14.46 -0.56 4.31
CA THR A 140 -14.37 0.31 5.49
C THR A 140 -15.50 -0.04 6.47
N PHE A 141 -15.56 0.66 7.60
CA PHE A 141 -16.58 0.40 8.62
C PHE A 141 -17.99 0.79 8.18
N ASP A 142 -18.11 1.77 7.27
CA ASP A 142 -19.35 2.28 6.70
C ASP A 142 -19.68 1.67 5.31
N LYS A 143 -18.69 1.09 4.61
CA LYS A 143 -18.88 0.35 3.36
C LYS A 143 -18.27 -1.05 3.46
N LYS A 144 -19.04 -1.95 4.05
CA LYS A 144 -18.60 -3.31 4.38
C LYS A 144 -18.70 -4.25 3.19
N HIS A 145 -17.73 -5.14 3.04
CA HIS A 145 -17.81 -6.32 2.20
C HIS A 145 -17.18 -7.49 2.94
N GLU A 146 -17.93 -8.58 3.10
CA GLU A 146 -17.50 -9.82 3.78
C GLU A 146 -16.90 -9.59 5.18
N TYR A 147 -17.68 -9.86 6.24
CA TYR A 147 -17.27 -9.74 7.65
C TYR A 147 -17.04 -8.29 8.13
N ASN A 148 -17.01 -8.11 9.46
CA ASN A 148 -16.81 -6.79 10.10
C ASN A 148 -15.32 -6.51 10.35
N CYS A 149 -14.44 -6.83 9.38
CA CYS A 149 -12.99 -6.71 9.54
C CYS A 149 -12.57 -5.29 9.87
N SER A 150 -13.02 -4.30 9.10
CA SER A 150 -12.72 -2.89 9.37
C SER A 150 -13.04 -2.51 10.83
N SER A 151 -14.23 -2.88 11.34
CA SER A 151 -14.61 -2.59 12.73
C SER A 151 -13.74 -3.29 13.77
N LYS A 152 -13.20 -4.47 13.45
CA LYS A 152 -12.23 -5.17 14.30
C LYS A 152 -10.87 -4.46 14.30
N TYR A 153 -10.42 -4.02 13.13
CA TYR A 153 -9.13 -3.35 12.94
C TYR A 153 -9.23 -1.83 13.08
N PHE A 154 -9.75 -1.36 14.22
CA PHE A 154 -9.82 0.07 14.55
C PHE A 154 -10.47 0.96 13.47
N ASN A 155 -11.50 0.43 12.80
CA ASN A 155 -12.21 1.11 11.72
C ASN A 155 -11.32 1.52 10.54
N THR A 156 -10.24 0.79 10.26
CA THR A 156 -9.38 1.06 9.10
C THR A 156 -10.00 0.52 7.81
N GLY A 157 -9.72 1.16 6.69
CA GLY A 157 -10.06 0.66 5.36
C GLY A 157 -8.99 -0.25 4.80
N TRP A 158 -9.37 -1.38 4.21
CA TRP A 158 -8.43 -2.28 3.54
C TRP A 158 -9.11 -3.22 2.54
N TRP A 159 -8.32 -3.87 1.70
CA TRP A 159 -8.70 -5.01 0.87
C TRP A 159 -8.75 -6.30 1.68
N PHE A 160 -9.65 -6.37 2.66
CA PHE A 160 -9.84 -7.57 3.47
C PHE A 160 -10.40 -8.72 2.62
N ASN A 161 -9.94 -9.94 2.89
CA ASN A 161 -10.44 -11.13 2.21
C ASN A 161 -10.62 -12.31 3.16
N LYS A 162 -11.49 -13.24 2.77
CA LYS A 162 -11.57 -14.54 3.42
C LYS A 162 -10.62 -15.53 2.73
N ASN A 163 -9.80 -16.22 3.52
CA ASN A 163 -9.06 -17.40 3.08
C ASN A 163 -9.21 -18.52 4.11
N GLY A 164 -10.01 -19.54 3.78
CA GLY A 164 -10.34 -20.62 4.70
C GLY A 164 -11.00 -20.11 5.98
N ASN A 165 -10.36 -20.36 7.12
CA ASN A 165 -10.81 -19.91 8.45
C ASN A 165 -10.33 -18.49 8.81
N ASN A 166 -9.46 -17.88 7.99
CA ASN A 166 -9.04 -16.51 8.19
C ASN A 166 -10.04 -15.56 7.53
N LEU A 167 -10.71 -14.73 8.33
CA LEU A 167 -11.84 -13.91 7.88
C LEU A 167 -11.43 -12.52 7.36
N CYS A 168 -10.18 -12.10 7.57
CA CYS A 168 -9.73 -10.74 7.28
C CYS A 168 -8.39 -10.64 6.56
N GLY A 169 -7.93 -11.73 5.96
CA GLY A 169 -6.71 -11.75 5.17
C GLY A 169 -5.43 -11.76 5.99
N ASN A 170 -4.30 -11.68 5.29
CA ASN A 170 -2.97 -11.83 5.90
C ASN A 170 -2.28 -10.50 6.23
N ALA A 171 -2.79 -9.37 5.74
CA ALA A 171 -2.21 -8.07 5.99
C ALA A 171 -3.28 -7.01 6.19
N ASN A 172 -2.93 -5.99 6.95
CA ASN A 172 -3.61 -4.70 7.04
C ASN A 172 -2.53 -3.65 7.28
N LEU A 173 -2.18 -2.89 6.25
CA LEU A 173 -1.13 -1.86 6.31
C LEU A 173 -1.67 -0.46 6.61
N ASN A 174 -2.96 -0.37 6.98
CA ASN A 174 -3.60 0.86 7.42
C ASN A 174 -3.87 0.89 8.94
N GLY A 175 -3.37 -0.10 9.68
CA GLY A 175 -3.41 -0.15 11.14
C GLY A 175 -2.46 0.83 11.83
N LEU A 176 -2.43 0.80 13.16
CA LEU A 176 -1.46 1.56 13.95
C LEU A 176 -0.09 0.90 13.91
N ARG A 177 1.00 1.67 13.99
CA ARG A 177 2.35 1.12 14.20
C ARG A 177 2.43 0.28 15.47
N TYR A 178 2.95 -0.94 15.35
CA TYR A 178 3.10 -1.82 16.50
C TYR A 178 4.23 -1.33 17.42
N PRO A 179 3.99 -1.15 18.73
CA PRO A 179 5.03 -0.73 19.64
C PRO A 179 5.97 -1.91 19.98
N CYS A 180 7.12 -1.98 19.30
CA CYS A 180 8.13 -3.02 19.54
C CYS A 180 8.52 -3.10 21.03
N GLY A 181 8.78 -4.32 21.51
CA GLY A 181 9.13 -4.59 22.91
C GLY A 181 7.96 -4.49 23.90
N ARG A 182 6.73 -4.23 23.43
CA ARG A 182 5.52 -4.28 24.26
C ARG A 182 4.64 -5.48 23.87
N ASN A 183 4.08 -6.15 24.86
CA ASN A 183 3.10 -7.21 24.67
C ASN A 183 1.69 -6.61 24.67
N VAL A 184 1.24 -6.12 23.52
CA VAL A 184 -0.09 -5.52 23.34
C VAL A 184 -0.93 -6.32 22.34
N GLY A 185 -2.25 -6.24 22.45
CA GLY A 185 -3.16 -6.98 21.57
C GLY A 185 -3.02 -6.55 20.11
N GLN A 186 -2.97 -7.48 19.17
CA GLN A 186 -2.50 -7.24 17.80
C GLN A 186 -3.56 -6.66 16.84
N ASP A 187 -4.83 -6.72 17.22
CA ASP A 187 -5.96 -6.50 16.31
C ASP A 187 -6.10 -5.07 15.78
N MET A 188 -5.36 -4.09 16.28
CA MET A 188 -5.47 -2.67 15.85
C MET A 188 -4.21 -2.20 15.10
N TYR A 189 -3.20 -3.05 15.00
CA TYR A 189 -1.88 -2.69 14.51
C TYR A 189 -1.68 -3.12 13.06
N LEU A 190 -0.66 -2.55 12.43
CA LEU A 190 -0.17 -2.97 11.13
C LEU A 190 0.16 -4.46 11.18
N THR A 191 -0.25 -5.20 10.16
CA THR A 191 0.04 -6.62 10.06
C THR A 191 0.53 -7.00 8.67
N TRP A 192 1.52 -7.89 8.63
CA TRP A 192 2.09 -8.50 7.42
C TRP A 192 2.28 -10.00 7.65
N ASN A 193 1.74 -10.83 6.75
CA ASN A 193 1.66 -12.29 6.96
C ASN A 193 1.12 -12.68 8.36
N ARG A 194 0.15 -11.90 8.85
CA ARG A 194 -0.49 -12.02 10.18
C ARG A 194 0.40 -11.69 11.38
N ASN A 195 1.63 -11.23 11.15
CA ASN A 195 2.50 -10.76 12.21
C ASN A 195 2.36 -9.24 12.37
N PRO A 196 2.34 -8.71 13.60
CA PRO A 196 2.39 -7.28 13.81
C PRO A 196 3.72 -6.70 13.31
N ILE A 197 3.68 -5.51 12.72
CA ILE A 197 4.87 -4.83 12.17
C ILE A 197 4.99 -3.40 12.71
N ALA A 198 6.23 -2.91 12.79
CA ALA A 198 6.59 -1.62 13.36
C ALA A 198 6.23 -0.45 12.43
N ASP A 199 6.39 -0.64 11.12
CA ASP A 199 6.12 0.40 10.12
C ASP A 199 5.85 -0.20 8.73
N ALA A 200 5.18 0.54 7.86
CA ALA A 200 4.87 0.12 6.50
C ALA A 200 4.75 1.30 5.53
N TYR A 201 5.37 1.16 4.36
CA TYR A 201 5.30 2.13 3.26
C TYR A 201 4.80 1.43 2.00
N MET A 202 3.93 2.10 1.25
CA MET A 202 3.44 1.64 -0.04
C MET A 202 3.74 2.72 -1.08
N TYR A 203 4.39 2.34 -2.18
CA TYR A 203 4.76 3.25 -3.27
C TYR A 203 4.30 2.74 -4.63
N LEU A 204 3.90 3.65 -5.50
CA LEU A 204 3.53 3.37 -6.90
C LEU A 204 4.60 3.92 -7.83
N ARG A 205 4.86 3.20 -8.92
CA ARG A 205 5.74 3.66 -10.00
C ARG A 205 5.36 2.99 -11.31
N PRO A 206 5.39 3.68 -12.47
CA PRO A 206 5.22 3.04 -13.77
C PRO A 206 6.13 1.80 -13.91
N TYR A 207 5.58 0.70 -14.40
CA TYR A 207 6.32 -0.52 -14.66
C TYR A 207 7.39 -0.26 -15.74
N GLY A 208 8.62 -0.69 -15.47
CA GLY A 208 9.76 -0.48 -16.38
C GLY A 208 10.50 0.86 -16.22
N PHE A 209 10.10 1.72 -15.29
CA PHE A 209 10.83 2.97 -14.96
C PHE A 209 12.32 2.72 -14.62
N PRO A 210 13.27 3.56 -15.09
CA PRO A 210 13.09 4.76 -15.94
C PRO A 210 13.01 4.46 -17.44
N ASN A 211 13.24 3.21 -17.85
CA ASN A 211 13.44 2.82 -19.25
C ASN A 211 12.13 2.70 -20.07
N TYR A 212 11.03 3.28 -19.61
CA TYR A 212 9.77 3.34 -20.37
C TYR A 212 9.80 4.44 -21.43
N ASP A 213 10.66 5.45 -21.25
CA ASP A 213 10.93 6.51 -22.22
C ASP A 213 12.44 6.62 -22.41
N TYR A 214 12.93 6.60 -23.65
CA TYR A 214 14.38 6.56 -23.96
C TYR A 214 15.10 7.90 -23.70
N HIS A 215 14.43 8.86 -23.08
CA HIS A 215 14.92 10.21 -22.88
C HIS A 215 14.65 10.69 -21.45
N TYR A 216 15.67 11.32 -20.86
CA TYR A 216 15.76 11.98 -19.54
C TYR A 216 16.48 11.19 -18.44
N THR A 217 17.80 11.43 -18.38
CA THR A 217 18.62 11.27 -17.19
C THR A 217 18.90 12.66 -16.60
N ASN A 218 18.62 12.84 -15.31
CA ASN A 218 19.02 13.91 -14.38
C ASN A 218 17.84 14.72 -13.80
N ASP A 219 17.31 14.28 -12.65
CA ASP A 219 16.49 15.11 -11.76
C ASP A 219 17.00 14.93 -10.31
N PRO A 220 17.12 15.99 -9.48
CA PRO A 220 17.68 15.91 -8.14
C PRO A 220 16.79 15.16 -7.13
N ALA A 221 17.41 14.73 -6.03
CA ALA A 221 16.81 14.00 -4.92
C ALA A 221 15.56 14.67 -4.33
N ALA A 222 14.53 13.84 -4.11
CA ALA A 222 13.23 14.10 -3.46
C ALA A 222 12.57 15.47 -3.75
N GLN A 223 11.49 15.45 -4.54
CA GLN A 223 10.68 16.63 -4.81
C GLN A 223 9.22 16.38 -4.44
N LEU A 224 8.57 17.40 -3.88
CA LEU A 224 7.11 17.50 -3.90
C LEU A 224 6.72 17.74 -5.36
N LEU A 225 6.00 16.79 -5.94
CA LEU A 225 5.56 16.89 -7.32
C LEU A 225 4.05 17.11 -7.36
N LEU A 226 3.60 17.90 -8.33
CA LEU A 226 2.19 18.03 -8.66
C LEU A 226 1.84 16.94 -9.66
N MET A 227 0.91 16.06 -9.32
CA MET A 227 0.33 15.11 -10.26
C MET A 227 -1.00 15.63 -10.78
N ASN A 228 -1.19 15.54 -12.10
CA ASN A 228 -2.47 15.83 -12.73
C ASN A 228 -3.42 14.65 -12.48
N LYS A 229 -4.68 14.92 -12.15
CA LYS A 229 -5.68 13.86 -11.95
C LYS A 229 -6.17 13.24 -13.26
#